data_AF-A0A4D5RLE3-F1
#
_entry.id   AF-A0A4D5RLE3-F1
#
_cell.length_a   1.000
_cell.length_b   1.000
_cell.length_c   1.000
_cell.angle_alpha   90.00
_cell.angle_beta   90.00
_cell.angle_gamma   90.00
#
_symmetry.space_group_name_H-M   'P 1'
#
loop_
_entity.id
_entity.type
_entity.pdbx_description
1 polymer ?
#
loop_
_entity_poly.entity_id
_entity_poly.type
_entity_poly.pdbx_seq_one_letter_code
_entity_poly.pdbx_strand_id
1 'polypeptide(L)'
;LCRPGTLCLSRTAYVPQDRSAASSERCIMALQMLVQEYLQIPVVTRTYTAACVLTTVAVQLDIISPFQLYFNPTLILNHYQVWRLITTFLFFGTFGFAFLFNMLFTVRYCRMLEEGSFRGRTADFFYMFLLGGTLMIVIAMFVNQLFLGHAFTTMLVYVWSRRNPYFRLNFFGLINFQAPYLPWVLLSFSLLLGNSVIVDLIGVIAGHIYYFLEDIFPNQRGGFRVLATPKIIKYLFEGAPADPDYQPLPEDRPGGFNWRDNENRGA
;
A
#
# COMPACT_ATOMS: atom_id res chain seq x y z
N LEU A 1 -35.61 -78.00 -9.01
CA LEU A 1 -35.86 -78.00 -7.55
C LEU A 1 -34.53 -77.81 -6.80
N CYS A 2 -34.28 -76.61 -6.29
CA CYS A 2 -33.39 -76.32 -5.17
C CYS A 2 -33.90 -75.04 -4.48
N ARG A 3 -33.74 -75.00 -3.16
CA ARG A 3 -34.47 -74.21 -2.15
C ARG A 3 -34.24 -72.69 -2.18
N PRO A 4 -35.15 -71.91 -1.56
CA PRO A 4 -34.89 -70.54 -1.15
C PRO A 4 -34.03 -70.53 0.12
N GLY A 5 -33.00 -69.69 0.18
CA GLY A 5 -32.20 -69.53 1.40
C GLY A 5 -30.76 -69.09 1.16
N THR A 6 -30.58 -67.77 1.10
CA THR A 6 -29.46 -67.05 1.74
C THR A 6 -28.06 -67.27 1.17
N LEU A 7 -27.66 -66.41 0.24
CA LEU A 7 -26.31 -65.80 0.20
C LEU A 7 -26.27 -64.67 -0.83
N CYS A 8 -26.14 -63.43 -0.36
CA CYS A 8 -25.23 -62.43 -0.93
C CYS A 8 -25.16 -61.22 0.02
N LEU A 9 -24.16 -61.25 0.89
CA LEU A 9 -23.61 -60.09 1.57
C LEU A 9 -23.18 -59.06 0.52
N SER A 10 -23.88 -57.95 0.44
CA SER A 10 -23.32 -56.68 -0.07
C SER A 10 -24.22 -55.53 0.34
N ARG A 11 -23.94 -54.99 1.52
CA ARG A 11 -24.29 -53.61 1.85
C ARG A 11 -23.02 -52.94 2.35
N THR A 12 -22.30 -52.40 1.37
CA THR A 12 -21.56 -51.13 1.44
C THR A 12 -20.99 -50.80 2.82
N ALA A 13 -19.70 -51.08 2.97
CA ALA A 13 -18.85 -50.40 3.92
C ALA A 13 -19.04 -48.89 3.75
N TYR A 14 -19.51 -48.23 4.81
CA TYR A 14 -19.45 -46.79 4.95
C TYR A 14 -17.96 -46.41 5.04
N VAL A 15 -17.37 -46.00 3.91
CA VAL A 15 -16.03 -45.43 3.86
C VAL A 15 -16.13 -44.03 4.47
N PRO A 16 -15.38 -43.69 5.53
CA PRO A 16 -15.34 -42.33 6.03
C PRO A 16 -14.60 -41.49 4.98
N GLN A 17 -15.35 -40.77 4.16
CA GLN A 17 -14.81 -39.90 3.12
C GLN A 17 -14.08 -38.72 3.76
N ASP A 18 -12.75 -38.80 3.71
CA ASP A 18 -11.75 -37.73 3.69
C ASP A 18 -12.12 -36.38 4.34
N ARG A 19 -11.97 -36.28 5.66
CA ARG A 19 -11.78 -34.98 6.32
C ARG A 19 -10.49 -34.27 5.85
N SER A 20 -9.48 -35.02 5.43
CA SER A 20 -8.18 -34.50 4.97
C SER A 20 -8.27 -33.82 3.60
N ALA A 21 -8.97 -34.42 2.63
CA ALA A 21 -9.18 -33.81 1.31
C ALA A 21 -10.06 -32.57 1.42
N ALA A 22 -11.15 -32.62 2.21
CA ALA A 22 -11.98 -31.46 2.48
C ALA A 22 -11.24 -30.32 3.23
N SER A 23 -10.25 -30.67 4.06
CA SER A 23 -9.36 -29.70 4.71
C SER A 23 -8.37 -29.06 3.73
N SER A 24 -7.80 -29.86 2.82
CA SER A 24 -6.88 -29.40 1.78
C SER A 24 -7.59 -28.48 0.78
N GLU A 25 -8.78 -28.87 0.31
CA GLU A 25 -9.61 -28.06 -0.59
C GLU A 25 -10.04 -26.74 0.04
N ARG A 26 -10.38 -26.73 1.33
CA ARG A 26 -10.66 -25.47 2.06
C ARG A 26 -9.43 -24.58 2.16
N CYS A 27 -8.25 -25.15 2.36
CA CYS A 27 -7.00 -24.38 2.42
C CYS A 27 -6.65 -23.81 1.04
N ILE A 28 -6.83 -24.59 -0.03
CA ILE A 28 -6.65 -24.15 -1.41
C ILE A 28 -7.65 -23.04 -1.75
N MET A 29 -8.93 -23.20 -1.41
CA MET A 29 -9.95 -22.15 -1.65
C MET A 29 -9.69 -20.88 -0.82
N ALA A 30 -9.28 -21.01 0.44
CA ALA A 30 -8.90 -19.87 1.27
C ALA A 30 -7.67 -19.14 0.71
N LEU A 31 -6.65 -19.89 0.29
CA LEU A 31 -5.46 -19.33 -0.36
C LEU A 31 -5.83 -18.65 -1.68
N GLN A 32 -6.72 -19.25 -2.48
CA GLN A 32 -7.23 -18.65 -3.71
C GLN A 32 -7.99 -17.35 -3.44
N MET A 33 -8.83 -17.30 -2.40
CA MET A 33 -9.52 -16.05 -2.02
C MET A 33 -8.51 -14.96 -1.61
N LEU A 34 -7.49 -15.32 -0.83
CA LEU A 34 -6.43 -14.39 -0.43
C LEU A 34 -5.59 -13.92 -1.63
N VAL A 35 -5.28 -14.82 -2.57
CA VAL A 35 -4.54 -14.48 -3.79
C VAL A 35 -5.39 -13.59 -4.70
N GLN A 36 -6.68 -13.85 -4.84
CA GLN A 36 -7.59 -13.01 -5.62
C GLN A 36 -7.73 -11.63 -4.99
N GLU A 37 -7.88 -11.54 -3.67
CA GLU A 37 -7.90 -10.27 -2.94
C GLU A 37 -6.57 -9.51 -3.11
N TYR A 38 -5.44 -10.22 -3.02
CA TYR A 38 -4.10 -9.66 -3.24
C TYR A 38 -3.89 -9.19 -4.69
N LEU A 39 -4.41 -9.91 -5.68
CA LEU A 39 -4.32 -9.53 -7.09
C LEU A 39 -5.19 -8.31 -7.42
N GLN A 40 -6.26 -8.08 -6.67
CA GLN A 40 -7.08 -6.87 -6.79
C GLN A 40 -6.45 -5.63 -6.15
N ILE A 41 -5.41 -5.79 -5.32
CA ILE A 41 -4.66 -4.66 -4.77
C ILE A 41 -3.75 -4.09 -5.87
N PRO A 42 -3.70 -2.76 -6.04
CA PRO A 42 -2.86 -2.12 -7.05
C PRO A 42 -1.36 -2.36 -6.77
N VAL A 43 -0.56 -2.25 -7.83
CA VAL A 43 0.79 -2.86 -7.89
C VAL A 43 1.73 -2.32 -6.81
N VAL A 44 1.73 -1.01 -6.55
CA VAL A 44 2.66 -0.41 -5.58
C VAL A 44 2.23 -0.77 -4.15
N THR A 45 0.94 -0.65 -3.83
CA THR A 45 0.41 -1.06 -2.53
C THR A 45 0.67 -2.54 -2.25
N ARG A 46 0.49 -3.38 -3.26
CA ARG A 46 0.66 -4.84 -3.17
C ARG A 46 2.11 -5.25 -2.90
N THR A 47 3.05 -4.65 -3.64
CA THR A 47 4.50 -4.90 -3.45
C THR A 47 4.98 -4.38 -2.11
N TYR A 48 4.54 -3.19 -1.69
CA TYR A 48 4.85 -2.63 -0.39
C TYR A 48 4.34 -3.53 0.75
N THR A 49 3.08 -3.95 0.70
CA THR A 49 2.47 -4.81 1.72
C THR A 49 3.19 -6.15 1.84
N ALA A 50 3.49 -6.79 0.71
CA ALA A 50 4.24 -8.05 0.70
C ALA A 50 5.64 -7.88 1.30
N ALA A 51 6.33 -6.78 0.98
CA ALA A 51 7.64 -6.49 1.56
C ALA A 51 7.56 -6.26 3.09
N CYS A 52 6.51 -5.62 3.59
CA CYS A 52 6.29 -5.43 5.04
C CYS A 52 6.01 -6.76 5.76
N VAL A 53 5.19 -7.62 5.17
CA VAL A 53 4.91 -8.96 5.72
C VAL A 53 6.18 -9.82 5.70
N LEU A 54 6.90 -9.82 4.58
CA LEU A 54 8.13 -10.60 4.41
C LEU A 54 9.21 -10.19 5.41
N THR A 55 9.42 -8.88 5.60
CA THR A 55 10.39 -8.36 6.58
C THR A 55 10.00 -8.72 8.00
N THR A 56 8.71 -8.63 8.36
CA THR A 56 8.22 -9.02 9.69
C THR A 56 8.43 -10.51 9.95
N VAL A 57 8.13 -11.37 8.95
CA VAL A 57 8.37 -12.82 9.04
C VAL A 57 9.85 -13.13 9.15
N ALA A 58 10.72 -12.45 8.38
CA ALA A 58 12.16 -12.65 8.44
C ALA A 58 12.75 -12.30 9.82
N VAL A 59 12.22 -11.26 10.47
CA VAL A 59 12.59 -10.90 11.85
C VAL A 59 12.07 -11.94 12.85
N GLN A 60 10.84 -12.45 12.66
CA GLN A 60 10.27 -13.44 13.56
C GLN A 60 10.95 -14.81 13.49
N LEU A 61 11.51 -15.15 12.33
CA LEU A 61 12.33 -16.36 12.14
C LEU A 61 13.77 -16.18 12.62
N ASP A 62 14.11 -15.04 13.24
CA ASP A 62 15.46 -14.65 13.67
C ASP A 62 16.52 -14.73 12.54
N ILE A 63 16.08 -14.70 11.28
CA ILE A 63 16.98 -14.64 10.12
C ILE A 63 17.68 -13.28 10.09
N ILE A 64 16.95 -12.22 10.47
CA ILE A 64 17.45 -10.86 10.55
C ILE A 64 17.18 -10.33 11.96
N SER A 65 18.25 -9.96 12.65
CA SER A 65 18.12 -9.34 13.96
C SER A 65 17.45 -7.96 13.84
N PRO A 66 16.49 -7.59 14.70
CA PRO A 66 15.97 -6.22 14.79
C PRO A 66 17.08 -5.18 14.91
N PHE A 67 18.21 -5.56 15.51
CA PHE A 67 19.40 -4.72 15.66
C PHE A 67 20.07 -4.30 14.33
N GLN A 68 19.92 -5.11 13.29
CA GLN A 68 20.41 -4.79 11.94
C GLN A 68 19.43 -3.93 11.15
N LEU A 69 18.17 -3.84 11.57
CA LEU A 69 17.16 -2.99 10.95
C LEU A 69 17.10 -1.57 11.53
N TYR A 70 17.74 -1.29 12.67
CA TYR A 70 17.71 0.05 13.24
C TYR A 70 18.32 1.09 12.31
N PHE A 71 17.61 2.20 12.19
CA PHE A 71 18.11 3.42 11.56
C PHE A 71 19.25 3.97 12.45
N ASN A 72 20.49 3.79 12.00
CA ASN A 72 21.64 4.44 12.62
C ASN A 72 22.31 5.35 11.58
N PRO A 73 22.14 6.67 11.69
CA PRO A 73 22.63 7.61 10.68
C PRO A 73 24.15 7.59 10.54
N THR A 74 24.89 7.29 11.61
CA THR A 74 26.35 7.22 11.61
C THR A 74 26.86 6.03 10.79
N LEU A 75 26.18 4.87 10.88
CA LEU A 75 26.53 3.67 10.09
C LEU A 75 26.12 3.81 8.63
N ILE A 76 25.01 4.51 8.34
CA ILE A 76 24.53 4.69 6.97
C ILE A 76 25.47 5.64 6.20
N LEU A 77 25.87 6.76 6.82
CA LEU A 77 26.74 7.74 6.18
C LEU A 77 28.19 7.29 6.08
N ASN A 78 28.71 6.56 7.09
CA ASN A 78 30.11 6.13 7.09
C ASN A 78 30.36 4.77 6.41
N HIS A 79 29.34 3.88 6.34
CA HIS A 79 29.50 2.53 5.78
C HIS A 79 28.58 2.21 4.60
N TYR A 80 27.88 3.22 4.04
CA TYR A 80 27.05 3.10 2.83
C TYR A 80 26.01 1.95 2.85
N GLN A 81 25.44 1.64 4.02
CA GLN A 81 24.45 0.57 4.18
C GLN A 81 23.05 1.02 3.73
N VAL A 82 22.87 1.26 2.43
CA VAL A 82 21.63 1.81 1.84
C VAL A 82 20.41 0.91 2.03
N TRP A 83 20.59 -0.40 2.19
CA TRP A 83 19.50 -1.34 2.46
C TRP A 83 18.77 -1.03 3.77
N ARG A 84 19.48 -0.47 4.77
CA ARG A 84 18.87 -0.08 6.06
C ARG A 84 17.79 0.97 5.89
N LEU A 85 17.98 1.91 4.96
CA LEU A 85 17.00 2.97 4.68
C LEU A 85 15.68 2.38 4.22
N ILE A 86 15.73 1.36 3.37
CA ILE A 86 14.53 0.70 2.83
C ILE A 86 13.88 -0.17 3.92
N THR A 87 14.67 -0.96 4.64
CA THR A 87 14.14 -1.86 5.68
C THR A 87 13.52 -1.13 6.86
N THR A 88 13.96 0.10 7.18
CA THR A 88 13.37 0.91 8.28
C THR A 88 11.95 1.38 8.01
N PHE A 89 11.54 1.50 6.74
CA PHE A 89 10.16 1.82 6.36
C PHE A 89 9.26 0.60 6.38
N LEU A 90 9.82 -0.58 6.08
CA LEU A 90 9.07 -1.83 5.97
C LEU A 90 8.79 -2.48 7.33
N PHE A 91 9.53 -2.09 8.36
CA PHE A 91 9.42 -2.67 9.70
C PHE A 91 8.43 -1.93 10.59
N PHE A 92 7.42 -2.67 11.07
CA PHE A 92 6.32 -2.18 11.91
C PHE A 92 6.36 -2.74 13.34
N GLY A 93 7.48 -3.34 13.75
CA GLY A 93 7.61 -3.96 15.08
C GLY A 93 7.36 -5.47 15.08
N THR A 94 7.30 -6.03 16.28
CA THR A 94 7.01 -7.45 16.53
C THR A 94 5.54 -7.78 16.27
N PHE A 95 5.23 -9.06 16.05
CA PHE A 95 3.85 -9.51 15.93
C PHE A 95 3.03 -9.15 17.18
N GLY A 96 1.93 -8.43 16.98
CA GLY A 96 1.04 -7.99 18.04
C GLY A 96 -0.12 -7.16 17.50
N PHE A 97 -1.01 -6.71 18.39
CA PHE A 97 -2.15 -5.86 18.00
C PHE A 97 -1.70 -4.55 17.35
N ALA A 98 -0.64 -3.93 17.88
CA ALA A 98 -0.08 -2.71 17.31
C ALA A 98 0.36 -2.92 15.85
N PHE A 99 1.11 -3.98 15.56
CA PHE A 99 1.50 -4.33 14.20
C PHE A 99 0.29 -4.53 13.27
N LEU A 100 -0.70 -5.32 13.72
CA LEU A 100 -1.88 -5.65 12.90
C LEU A 100 -2.66 -4.39 12.50
N PHE A 101 -2.93 -3.50 13.44
CA PHE A 101 -3.67 -2.27 13.14
C PHE A 101 -2.87 -1.33 12.25
N ASN A 102 -1.56 -1.18 12.49
CA ASN A 102 -0.72 -0.34 11.65
C ASN A 102 -0.61 -0.88 10.22
N MET A 103 -0.45 -2.19 10.06
CA MET A 103 -0.50 -2.84 8.75
C MET A 103 -1.86 -2.61 8.08
N LEU A 104 -2.97 -2.84 8.81
CA LEU A 104 -4.33 -2.65 8.27
C LEU A 104 -4.55 -1.22 7.77
N PHE A 105 -4.18 -0.21 8.57
CA PHE A 105 -4.27 1.18 8.16
C PHE A 105 -3.40 1.45 6.93
N THR A 106 -2.18 0.96 6.93
CA THR A 106 -1.27 1.15 5.80
C THR A 106 -1.85 0.59 4.50
N VAL A 107 -2.26 -0.68 4.49
CA VAL A 107 -2.84 -1.31 3.29
C VAL A 107 -4.07 -0.57 2.82
N ARG A 108 -4.98 -0.23 3.75
CA ARG A 108 -6.23 0.47 3.43
C ARG A 108 -5.97 1.83 2.79
N TYR A 109 -5.14 2.67 3.38
CA TYR A 109 -4.93 4.04 2.89
C TYR A 109 -3.99 4.11 1.69
N CYS A 110 -3.00 3.21 1.58
CA CYS A 110 -2.21 3.03 0.36
C CYS A 110 -3.14 2.73 -0.83
N ARG A 111 -4.03 1.74 -0.66
CA ARG A 111 -4.98 1.36 -1.70
C ARG A 111 -5.90 2.51 -2.09
N MET A 112 -6.45 3.22 -1.11
CA MET A 112 -7.33 4.37 -1.37
C MET A 112 -6.60 5.54 -2.05
N LEU A 113 -5.31 5.74 -1.80
CA LEU A 113 -4.49 6.73 -2.51
C LEU A 113 -4.22 6.32 -3.96
N GLU A 114 -3.79 5.07 -4.17
CA GLU A 114 -3.41 4.56 -5.49
C GLU A 114 -4.62 4.43 -6.43
N GLU A 115 -5.75 3.91 -5.94
CA GLU A 115 -7.01 3.79 -6.71
C GLU A 115 -7.80 5.10 -6.80
N GLY A 116 -7.71 5.95 -5.79
CA GLY A 116 -8.47 7.19 -5.70
C GLY A 116 -7.74 8.37 -6.32
N SER A 117 -6.71 8.87 -5.65
CA SER A 117 -6.01 10.10 -6.04
C SER A 117 -5.05 9.91 -7.22
N PHE A 118 -4.47 8.73 -7.38
CA PHE A 118 -3.43 8.44 -8.38
C PHE A 118 -3.85 7.42 -9.44
N ARG A 119 -5.14 7.30 -9.72
CA ARG A 119 -5.66 6.35 -10.70
C ARG A 119 -5.02 6.58 -12.08
N GLY A 120 -4.33 5.55 -12.60
CA GLY A 120 -3.62 5.61 -13.89
C GLY A 120 -2.31 6.42 -13.88
N ARG A 121 -1.84 6.90 -12.72
CA ARG A 121 -0.56 7.62 -12.54
C ARG A 121 0.27 6.97 -11.43
N THR A 122 0.58 5.69 -11.61
CA THR A 122 1.35 4.89 -10.65
C THR A 122 2.75 5.47 -10.42
N ALA A 123 3.32 6.11 -11.44
CA ALA A 123 4.59 6.84 -11.35
C ALA A 123 4.54 7.99 -10.32
N ASP A 124 3.46 8.79 -10.34
CA ASP A 124 3.26 9.90 -9.40
C ASP A 124 3.08 9.38 -7.96
N PHE A 125 2.40 8.23 -7.77
CA PHE A 125 2.24 7.60 -6.46
C PHE A 125 3.58 7.05 -5.90
N PHE A 126 4.37 6.37 -6.74
CA PHE A 126 5.69 5.90 -6.35
C PHE A 126 6.64 7.06 -6.03
N TYR A 127 6.55 8.16 -6.78
CA TYR A 127 7.32 9.36 -6.48
C TYR A 127 6.94 10.00 -5.14
N MET A 128 5.65 10.01 -4.78
CA MET A 128 5.20 10.41 -3.44
C MET A 128 5.86 9.55 -2.34
N PHE A 129 5.95 8.23 -2.54
CA PHE A 129 6.62 7.33 -1.61
C PHE A 129 8.10 7.70 -1.43
N LEU A 130 8.81 7.92 -2.54
CA LEU A 130 10.22 8.31 -2.52
C LEU A 130 10.45 9.66 -1.86
N LEU A 131 9.66 10.68 -2.21
CA LEU A 131 9.80 12.02 -1.63
C LEU A 131 9.46 12.01 -0.14
N GLY A 132 8.35 11.36 0.24
CA GLY A 132 7.94 11.18 1.62
C GLY A 132 9.01 10.47 2.45
N GLY A 133 9.54 9.36 1.93
CA GLY A 133 10.63 8.62 2.56
C GLY A 133 11.90 9.45 2.70
N THR A 134 12.28 10.21 1.67
CA THR A 134 13.47 11.08 1.70
C THR A 134 13.33 12.16 2.76
N LEU A 135 12.19 12.85 2.80
CA LEU A 135 11.90 13.89 3.79
C LEU A 135 11.91 13.31 5.21
N MET A 136 11.34 12.11 5.38
CA MET A 136 11.35 11.36 6.63
C MET A 136 12.76 10.98 7.10
N ILE A 137 13.63 10.53 6.20
CA ILE A 137 15.05 10.25 6.52
C ILE A 137 15.74 11.53 7.00
N VAL A 138 15.54 12.65 6.31
CA VAL A 138 16.12 13.94 6.70
C VAL A 138 15.68 14.34 8.11
N ILE A 139 14.38 14.26 8.41
CA ILE A 139 13.87 14.57 9.75
C ILE A 139 14.39 13.57 10.80
N ALA A 140 14.44 12.28 10.46
CA ALA A 140 14.91 11.23 11.36
C ALA A 140 16.39 11.38 11.75
N MET A 141 17.23 11.95 10.87
CA MET A 141 18.63 12.27 11.21
C MET A 141 18.74 13.25 12.39
N PHE A 142 17.78 14.17 12.55
CA PHE A 142 17.79 15.15 13.64
C PHE A 142 17.14 14.62 14.92
N VAL A 143 16.14 13.74 14.81
CA VAL A 143 15.31 13.29 15.95
C VAL A 143 15.76 11.92 16.49
N ASN A 144 16.79 11.30 15.90
CA ASN A 144 17.37 10.01 16.30
C ASN A 144 16.31 8.93 16.58
N GLN A 145 15.31 8.85 15.67
CA GLN A 145 14.20 7.90 15.79
C GLN A 145 14.54 6.56 15.15
N LEU A 146 14.12 5.49 15.81
CA LEU A 146 14.55 4.13 15.52
C LEU A 146 13.68 3.42 14.46
N PHE A 147 12.41 3.81 14.31
CA PHE A 147 11.43 3.13 13.45
C PHE A 147 10.62 4.14 12.63
N LEU A 148 10.67 4.01 11.30
CA LEU A 148 10.02 4.95 10.38
C LEU A 148 8.72 4.41 9.77
N GLY A 149 8.45 3.09 9.85
CA GLY A 149 7.26 2.48 9.28
C GLY A 149 5.95 3.12 9.76
N HIS A 150 5.79 3.32 11.07
CA HIS A 150 4.60 3.98 11.64
C HIS A 150 4.44 5.44 11.17
N ALA A 151 5.54 6.20 11.17
CA ALA A 151 5.52 7.59 10.70
C ALA A 151 5.10 7.66 9.23
N PHE A 152 5.58 6.71 8.42
CA PHE A 152 5.22 6.63 7.01
C PHE A 152 3.74 6.33 6.79
N THR A 153 3.15 5.41 7.57
CA THR A 153 1.70 5.18 7.55
C THR A 153 0.92 6.44 7.91
N THR A 154 1.33 7.13 8.98
CA THR A 154 0.70 8.38 9.41
C THR A 154 0.81 9.48 8.35
N MET A 155 1.93 9.54 7.61
CA MET A 155 2.10 10.44 6.47
C MET A 155 1.10 10.12 5.34
N LEU A 156 0.99 8.85 4.92
CA LEU A 156 0.08 8.45 3.85
C LEU A 156 -1.37 8.74 4.21
N VAL A 157 -1.75 8.39 5.42
CA VAL A 157 -3.05 8.72 6.02
C VAL A 157 -3.32 10.22 5.98
N TYR A 158 -2.33 11.03 6.40
CA TYR A 158 -2.44 12.47 6.38
C TYR A 158 -2.69 13.01 4.98
N VAL A 159 -1.89 12.61 3.98
CA VAL A 159 -2.07 13.05 2.59
C VAL A 159 -3.45 12.64 2.07
N TRP A 160 -3.86 11.40 2.30
CA TRP A 160 -5.18 10.90 1.89
C TRP A 160 -6.33 11.71 2.50
N SER A 161 -6.25 11.95 3.82
CA SER A 161 -7.28 12.68 4.56
C SER A 161 -7.47 14.12 4.08
N ARG A 162 -6.37 14.80 3.76
CA ARG A 162 -6.39 16.18 3.26
C ARG A 162 -6.90 16.28 1.83
N ARG A 163 -6.71 15.24 1.03
CA ARG A 163 -7.24 15.14 -0.34
C ARG A 163 -8.73 14.80 -0.39
N ASN A 164 -9.26 14.17 0.66
CA ASN A 164 -10.66 13.74 0.72
C ASN A 164 -11.42 14.33 1.93
N PRO A 165 -11.47 15.68 2.10
CA PRO A 165 -11.95 16.30 3.34
C PRO A 165 -13.43 16.01 3.66
N TYR A 166 -14.26 15.77 2.64
CA TYR A 166 -15.69 15.50 2.81
C TYR A 166 -16.02 14.04 3.06
N PHE A 167 -15.03 13.14 2.95
CA PHE A 167 -15.25 11.71 3.15
C PHE A 167 -15.47 11.41 4.64
N ARG A 168 -16.57 10.74 4.96
CA ARG A 168 -16.92 10.35 6.34
C ARG A 168 -16.45 8.93 6.62
N LEU A 169 -15.87 8.74 7.80
CA LEU A 169 -15.25 7.49 8.22
C LEU A 169 -15.87 7.02 9.53
N ASN A 170 -16.03 5.71 9.62
CA ASN A 170 -16.59 5.04 10.79
C ASN A 170 -15.46 4.29 11.47
N PHE A 171 -15.05 4.75 12.64
CA PHE A 171 -14.01 4.10 13.43
C PHE A 171 -14.64 3.03 14.31
N PHE A 172 -14.35 1.77 13.98
CA PHE A 172 -14.92 0.56 14.62
C PHE A 172 -16.46 0.55 14.71
N GLY A 173 -17.16 1.31 13.85
CA GLY A 173 -18.63 1.43 13.88
C GLY A 173 -19.19 2.24 15.06
N LEU A 174 -18.34 2.77 15.93
CA LEU A 174 -18.75 3.49 17.15
C LEU A 174 -18.79 5.01 16.94
N ILE A 175 -17.79 5.54 16.23
CA ILE A 175 -17.59 6.99 16.07
C ILE A 175 -17.53 7.30 14.58
N ASN A 176 -18.30 8.30 14.16
CA ASN A 176 -18.28 8.83 12.80
C ASN A 176 -17.53 10.17 12.80
N PHE A 177 -16.52 10.33 11.95
CA PHE A 177 -15.80 11.59 11.80
C PHE A 177 -15.37 11.84 10.34
N GLN A 178 -14.95 13.07 10.03
CA GLN A 178 -14.49 13.43 8.69
C GLN A 178 -13.00 13.13 8.51
N ALA A 179 -12.60 12.78 7.28
CA ALA A 179 -11.24 12.36 6.97
C ALA A 179 -10.13 13.23 7.57
N PRO A 180 -10.19 14.59 7.58
CA PRO A 180 -9.10 15.42 8.12
C PRO A 180 -8.76 15.17 9.60
N TYR A 181 -9.70 14.63 10.38
CA TYR A 181 -9.48 14.28 11.78
C TYR A 181 -8.77 12.93 11.95
N LEU A 182 -8.67 12.12 10.89
CA LEU A 182 -8.16 10.76 10.97
C LEU A 182 -6.73 10.65 11.51
N PRO A 183 -5.76 11.47 11.08
CA PRO A 183 -4.39 11.41 11.62
C PRO A 183 -4.35 11.63 13.14
N TRP A 184 -5.24 12.48 13.66
CA TRP A 184 -5.34 12.77 15.10
C TRP A 184 -6.00 11.64 15.88
N VAL A 185 -6.99 10.97 15.29
CA VAL A 185 -7.59 9.76 15.86
C VAL A 185 -6.57 8.63 15.89
N LEU A 186 -5.80 8.43 14.81
CA LEU A 186 -4.74 7.43 14.77
C LEU A 186 -3.65 7.73 15.80
N LEU A 187 -3.25 9.00 15.96
CA LEU A 187 -2.29 9.40 16.99
C LEU A 187 -2.78 9.03 18.40
N SER A 188 -4.06 9.30 18.69
CA SER A 188 -4.68 8.90 19.97
C SER A 188 -4.69 7.38 20.14
N PHE A 189 -4.97 6.65 19.06
CA PHE A 189 -5.00 5.18 19.07
C PHE A 189 -3.60 4.57 19.22
N SER A 190 -2.58 5.15 18.59
CA SER A 190 -1.17 4.77 18.74
C SER A 190 -0.71 4.92 20.19
N LEU A 191 -1.12 6.00 20.87
CA LEU A 191 -0.85 6.19 22.30
C LEU A 191 -1.45 5.07 23.15
N LEU A 192 -2.69 4.65 22.85
CA LEU A 192 -3.34 3.53 23.55
C LEU A 192 -2.64 2.19 23.33
N LEU A 193 -2.02 2.01 22.16
CA LEU A 193 -1.23 0.82 21.83
C LEU A 193 0.20 0.86 22.40
N GLY A 194 0.60 1.95 23.06
CA GLY A 194 1.94 2.14 23.62
C GLY A 194 3.00 2.56 22.60
N ASN A 195 2.60 3.02 21.41
CA ASN A 195 3.53 3.53 20.41
C ASN A 195 3.96 4.97 20.72
N SER A 196 5.13 5.36 20.20
CA SER A 196 5.64 6.73 20.36
C SER A 196 4.85 7.71 19.50
N VAL A 197 4.16 8.65 20.16
CA VAL A 197 3.40 9.73 19.51
C VAL A 197 4.30 10.66 18.69
N ILE A 198 5.58 10.80 19.06
CA ILE A 198 6.55 11.64 18.34
C ILE A 198 6.71 11.13 16.90
N VAL A 199 6.71 9.81 16.71
CA VAL A 199 6.84 9.17 15.39
C VAL A 199 5.65 9.54 14.51
N ASP A 200 4.44 9.53 15.06
CA ASP A 200 3.23 9.93 14.35
C ASP A 200 3.23 11.42 13.99
N LEU A 201 3.67 12.29 14.91
CA LEU A 201 3.80 13.72 14.65
C LEU A 201 4.78 14.02 13.51
N ILE A 202 5.91 13.31 13.45
CA ILE A 202 6.85 13.42 12.34
C ILE A 202 6.16 13.04 11.02
N GLY A 203 5.37 11.96 11.03
CA GLY A 203 4.56 11.56 9.87
C GLY A 203 3.57 12.64 9.43
N VAL A 204 2.88 13.28 10.37
CA VAL A 204 1.96 14.41 10.10
C VAL A 204 2.71 15.60 9.49
N ILE A 205 3.86 15.98 10.05
CA ILE A 205 4.67 17.10 9.55
C ILE A 205 5.18 16.80 8.13
N ALA A 206 5.73 15.61 7.91
CA ALA A 206 6.20 15.19 6.59
C ALA A 206 5.05 15.16 5.56
N GLY A 207 3.88 14.66 5.95
CA GLY A 207 2.68 14.65 5.11
C GLY A 207 2.17 16.06 4.82
N HIS A 208 2.26 16.98 5.79
CA HIS A 208 1.89 18.38 5.61
C HIS A 208 2.81 19.09 4.61
N ILE A 209 4.12 18.89 4.73
CA ILE A 209 5.11 19.44 3.79
C ILE A 209 4.85 18.90 2.38
N TYR A 210 4.64 17.58 2.25
CA TYR A 210 4.29 16.96 0.97
C TYR A 210 3.03 17.58 0.35
N TYR A 211 1.94 17.62 1.12
CA TYR A 211 0.66 18.17 0.68
C TYR A 211 0.76 19.66 0.33
N PHE A 212 1.52 20.43 1.10
CA PHE A 212 1.76 21.84 0.80
C PHE A 212 2.48 22.02 -0.53
N LEU A 213 3.52 21.24 -0.79
CA LEU A 213 4.32 21.34 -2.01
C LEU A 213 3.59 20.83 -3.27
N GLU A 214 2.82 19.75 -3.17
CA GLU A 214 2.13 19.16 -4.33
C GLU A 214 0.74 19.77 -4.58
N ASP A 215 -0.05 20.03 -3.53
CA ASP A 215 -1.46 20.41 -3.70
C ASP A 215 -1.71 21.92 -3.50
N ILE A 216 -0.97 22.59 -2.60
CA ILE A 216 -1.18 24.01 -2.29
C ILE A 216 -0.30 24.92 -3.16
N PHE A 217 1.01 24.65 -3.22
CA PHE A 217 1.99 25.49 -3.89
C PHE A 217 1.69 25.73 -5.38
N PRO A 218 1.34 24.72 -6.21
CA PRO A 218 1.05 24.98 -7.62
C PRO A 218 -0.26 25.76 -7.84
N ASN A 219 -1.18 25.77 -6.87
CA ASN A 219 -2.44 26.53 -6.97
C ASN A 219 -2.31 28.00 -6.54
N GLN A 220 -1.14 28.43 -6.05
CA GLN A 220 -0.91 29.84 -5.73
C GLN A 220 -0.61 30.64 -7.01
N ARG A 221 -0.84 31.96 -6.97
CA ARG A 221 -0.57 32.87 -8.10
C ARG A 221 0.94 32.86 -8.40
N GLY A 222 1.33 32.28 -9.54
CA GLY A 222 2.74 32.07 -9.92
C GLY A 222 3.31 30.71 -9.51
N GLY A 223 2.49 29.80 -9.01
CA GLY A 223 2.89 28.44 -8.65
C GLY A 223 3.32 27.63 -9.87
N PHE A 224 4.44 26.92 -9.74
CA PHE A 224 4.87 25.89 -10.69
C PHE A 224 4.81 24.53 -9.99
N ARG A 225 4.70 23.45 -10.76
CA ARG A 225 4.66 22.09 -10.21
C ARG A 225 6.07 21.69 -9.76
N VAL A 226 6.40 21.97 -8.49
CA VAL A 226 7.72 21.69 -7.88
C VAL A 226 8.04 20.19 -7.92
N LEU A 227 7.02 19.35 -7.74
CA LEU A 227 7.16 17.90 -7.64
C LEU A 227 6.76 17.21 -8.94
N ALA A 228 7.35 17.67 -10.05
CA ALA A 228 7.20 16.98 -11.32
C ALA A 228 7.91 15.61 -11.26
N THR A 229 7.13 14.53 -11.37
CA THR A 229 7.65 13.16 -11.43
C THR A 229 8.72 13.07 -12.52
N PRO A 230 9.96 12.65 -12.19
CA PRO A 230 11.03 12.58 -13.16
C PRO A 230 10.67 11.61 -14.28
N LYS A 231 11.02 11.96 -15.52
CA LYS A 231 10.66 11.21 -16.73
C LYS A 231 11.10 9.75 -16.68
N ILE A 232 12.18 9.45 -15.96
CA ILE A 232 12.70 8.09 -15.76
C ILE A 232 11.67 7.20 -15.03
N ILE A 233 11.02 7.72 -13.99
CA ILE A 233 10.01 6.96 -13.23
C ILE A 233 8.76 6.78 -14.08
N LYS A 234 8.35 7.82 -14.82
CA LYS A 234 7.24 7.69 -15.77
C LYS A 234 7.52 6.62 -16.83
N TYR A 235 8.73 6.62 -17.39
CA TYR A 235 9.13 5.61 -18.36
C TYR A 235 9.09 4.19 -17.80
N LEU A 236 9.50 4.00 -16.54
CA LEU A 236 9.52 2.70 -15.87
C LEU A 236 8.12 2.14 -15.59
N PHE A 237 7.16 3.00 -15.23
CA PHE A 237 5.82 2.57 -14.77
C PHE A 237 4.72 2.74 -15.83
N GLU A 238 4.81 3.74 -16.71
CA GLU A 238 3.81 4.06 -17.73
C GLU A 238 4.31 3.71 -19.15
N GLY A 239 5.58 3.35 -19.31
CA GLY A 239 6.20 3.08 -20.61
C GLY A 239 6.66 4.34 -21.33
N ALA A 240 7.10 4.20 -22.59
CA ALA A 240 7.42 5.36 -23.43
C ALA A 240 6.17 6.27 -23.49
N PRO A 241 6.32 7.60 -23.28
CA PRO A 241 5.19 8.50 -23.41
C PRO A 241 4.55 8.25 -24.77
N ALA A 242 3.22 8.05 -24.79
CA ALA A 242 2.48 7.94 -26.05
C ALA A 242 2.91 9.12 -26.92
N ASP A 243 3.49 8.82 -28.08
CA ASP A 243 3.98 9.83 -28.99
C ASP A 243 2.85 10.84 -29.21
N PRO A 244 3.04 12.15 -29.03
CA PRO A 244 2.00 13.14 -29.32
C PRO A 244 1.44 13.02 -30.75
N ASP A 245 2.18 12.39 -31.67
CA ASP A 245 1.75 12.05 -33.03
C ASP A 245 1.22 10.61 -33.19
N TYR A 246 1.14 9.81 -32.12
CA TYR A 246 0.55 8.48 -32.14
C TYR A 246 -0.96 8.58 -32.35
N GLN A 247 -1.39 8.28 -33.57
CA GLN A 247 -2.79 8.03 -33.85
C GLN A 247 -3.11 6.58 -33.48
N PRO A 248 -4.06 6.32 -32.57
CA PRO A 248 -4.52 4.97 -32.32
C PRO A 248 -5.03 4.37 -33.65
N LEU A 249 -4.71 3.09 -33.86
CA LEU A 249 -5.18 2.33 -35.01
C LEU A 249 -6.72 2.42 -35.09
N PRO A 250 -7.33 2.37 -36.28
CA PRO A 250 -8.78 2.51 -36.44
C PRO A 250 -9.61 1.58 -35.53
N GLU A 251 -9.05 0.42 -35.19
CA GLU A 251 -9.64 -0.61 -34.33
C GLU A 251 -9.64 -0.23 -32.83
N ASP A 252 -8.66 0.56 -32.39
CA ASP A 252 -8.52 1.01 -30.99
C ASP A 252 -9.24 2.35 -30.72
N ARG A 253 -9.85 2.95 -31.75
CA ARG A 253 -10.56 4.22 -31.61
C ARG A 253 -11.91 3.98 -30.94
N PRO A 254 -12.23 4.63 -29.81
CA PRO A 254 -13.57 4.59 -29.25
C PRO A 254 -14.57 5.13 -30.30
N GLY A 255 -15.36 4.22 -30.87
CA GLY A 255 -16.35 4.53 -31.91
C GLY A 255 -15.82 4.65 -33.35
N GLY A 256 -14.57 4.25 -33.64
CA GLY A 256 -14.02 4.22 -35.02
C GLY A 256 -13.92 5.59 -35.73
N PHE A 257 -14.23 6.68 -35.02
CA PHE A 257 -14.37 8.01 -35.61
C PHE A 257 -13.05 8.79 -35.54
N ASN A 258 -12.63 9.43 -36.65
CA ASN A 258 -11.43 10.27 -36.68
C ASN A 258 -11.78 11.73 -36.36
N TRP A 259 -11.76 12.09 -35.09
CA TRP A 259 -12.14 13.43 -34.61
C TRP A 259 -11.28 14.57 -35.20
N ARG A 260 -10.00 14.29 -35.49
CA ARG A 260 -9.02 15.30 -35.89
C ARG A 260 -9.07 15.69 -37.37
N ASP A 261 -9.55 14.80 -38.24
CA ASP A 261 -9.74 15.10 -39.68
C ASP A 261 -10.95 15.98 -39.94
N ASN A 262 -11.99 15.91 -39.09
CA ASN A 262 -13.18 16.75 -39.23
C ASN A 262 -12.92 18.19 -38.79
N GLU A 263 -12.04 18.41 -37.81
CA GLU A 263 -11.71 19.76 -37.33
C GLU A 263 -10.95 20.58 -38.39
N ASN A 264 -10.11 19.91 -39.20
CA ASN A 264 -9.43 20.54 -40.33
C ASN A 264 -10.31 20.70 -41.59
N ARG A 265 -11.48 20.04 -41.66
CA ARG A 265 -12.42 20.16 -42.79
C ARG A 265 -13.55 21.15 -42.53
N GLY A 266 -13.65 21.69 -41.31
CA GLY A 266 -14.66 22.66 -40.90
C GLY A 266 -14.16 24.11 -40.81
N ALA A 267 -12.90 24.37 -41.18
CA ALA A 267 -12.28 25.70 -41.20
C ALA A 267 -12.12 26.21 -42.64
#